data_AF-A0A7C4JPY8-F1
#
_entry.id   AF-A0A7C4JPY8-F1
#
_cell.length_a   1.000
_cell.length_b   1.000
_cell.length_c   1.000
_cell.angle_alpha   90.00
_cell.angle_beta   90.00
_cell.angle_gamma   90.00
#
_symmetry.space_group_name_H-M   'P 1'
#
loop_
_entity.id
_entity.type
_entity.pdbx_description
1 polymer ?
#
loop_
_entity_poly.entity_id
_entity_poly.type
_entity_poly.pdbx_seq_one_letter_code
_entity_poly.pdbx_strand_id
1 'polypeptide(L)' 'MIQSFIRSELRDYLIKIPNLDLDLLFDCWSKPLPEGFRVNTLKLPEEYILERLREKNTVFRKISWARYGYILETEFQ' A
#
# COMPACT_ATOMS: atom_id res chain seq x y z
N MET A 1 -12.53 -15.81 1.54
CA MET A 1 -13.33 -15.16 0.47
C MET A 1 -12.51 -14.83 -0.78
N ILE A 2 -11.16 -14.79 -0.77
CA ILE A 2 -10.33 -14.84 -2.00
C ILE A 2 -9.89 -16.26 -2.39
N GLN A 3 -9.69 -17.14 -1.41
CA GLN A 3 -9.23 -18.52 -1.64
C GLN A 3 -10.11 -19.31 -2.63
N SER A 4 -11.40 -18.99 -2.73
CA SER A 4 -12.35 -19.60 -3.69
C SER A 4 -12.17 -19.14 -5.13
N PHE A 5 -11.51 -17.99 -5.35
CA PHE A 5 -11.25 -17.42 -6.68
C PHE A 5 -9.84 -17.71 -7.19
N ILE A 6 -8.98 -18.27 -6.34
CA ILE A 6 -7.63 -18.66 -6.71
C ILE A 6 -7.67 -20.03 -7.38
N ARG A 7 -7.15 -20.10 -8.60
CA ARG A 7 -7.02 -21.36 -9.33
C ARG A 7 -6.10 -22.32 -8.57
N SER A 8 -6.40 -23.61 -8.62
CA SER A 8 -5.65 -24.65 -7.93
C SER A 8 -4.17 -24.66 -8.29
N GLU A 9 -3.83 -24.41 -9.55
CA GLU A 9 -2.46 -24.40 -10.04
C GLU A 9 -1.62 -23.29 -9.40
N LEU A 10 -2.23 -22.12 -9.15
CA LEU A 10 -1.56 -21.03 -8.45
C LEU A 10 -1.34 -21.39 -6.98
N ARG A 11 -2.34 -21.99 -6.33
CA ARG A 11 -2.21 -22.44 -4.94
C ARG A 11 -1.07 -23.46 -4.80
N ASP A 12 -1.03 -24.46 -5.68
CA ASP A 12 -0.02 -25.52 -5.68
C ASP A 12 1.39 -24.98 -5.94
N TYR A 13 1.50 -23.93 -6.76
CA TYR A 13 2.76 -23.22 -6.96
C TYR A 13 3.19 -22.47 -5.71
N LEU A 14 2.29 -21.69 -5.10
CA LEU A 14 2.61 -20.87 -3.93
C LEU A 14 3.03 -21.72 -2.72
N ILE A 15 2.41 -22.89 -2.52
CA ILE A 15 2.79 -23.84 -1.44
C ILE A 15 4.27 -24.28 -1.54
N LYS A 16 4.85 -24.28 -2.74
CA LYS A 16 6.25 -24.70 -2.96
C LYS A 16 7.27 -23.61 -2.64
N ILE A 17 6.83 -22.37 -2.42
CA ILE A 17 7.74 -21.25 -2.13
C ILE A 17 8.18 -21.32 -0.67
N PRO A 18 9.49 -21.46 -0.39
CA PRO A 18 9.98 -21.55 0.97
C PRO A 18 9.71 -20.25 1.74
N ASN A 19 9.29 -20.37 3.00
CA ASN A 19 8.98 -19.27 3.92
C ASN A 19 7.81 -18.36 3.49
N LEU A 20 6.97 -18.80 2.56
CA LEU A 20 5.76 -18.05 2.21
C LEU A 20 4.62 -18.37 3.19
N ASP A 21 4.14 -17.34 3.88
CA ASP A 21 2.90 -17.41 4.64
C ASP A 21 1.70 -17.19 3.70
N LEU A 22 1.03 -18.28 3.34
CA LEU A 22 -0.09 -18.25 2.40
C LEU A 22 -1.32 -17.56 2.98
N ASP A 23 -1.58 -17.74 4.27
CA ASP A 23 -2.76 -17.18 4.91
C ASP A 23 -2.61 -15.66 4.99
N LEU A 24 -1.43 -15.17 5.37
CA LEU A 24 -1.11 -13.74 5.34
C LEU A 24 -1.19 -13.16 3.93
N LEU A 25 -0.66 -13.86 2.93
CA LEU A 25 -0.72 -13.42 1.54
C LEU A 25 -2.17 -13.25 1.07
N PHE A 26 -3.02 -14.23 1.34
CA PHE A 26 -4.42 -14.17 0.93
C PHE A 26 -5.23 -13.13 1.70
N ASP A 27 -4.92 -12.91 2.99
CA ASP A 27 -5.49 -11.80 3.75
C ASP A 27 -5.09 -10.45 3.13
N CYS A 28 -3.81 -10.27 2.80
CA CYS A 28 -3.32 -9.05 2.15
C CYS A 28 -3.95 -8.82 0.78
N TRP A 29 -4.09 -9.86 -0.05
CA TRP A 29 -4.76 -9.76 -1.36
C TRP A 29 -6.25 -9.43 -1.26
N SER A 30 -6.88 -9.73 -0.13
CA SER A 30 -8.31 -9.44 0.08
C SER A 30 -8.60 -7.98 0.36
N LYS A 31 -7.56 -7.19 0.65
CA LYS A 31 -7.64 -5.79 1.00
C LYS A 31 -7.17 -4.93 -0.18
N PRO A 32 -7.76 -3.74 -0.40
CA PRO A 32 -7.22 -2.80 -1.35
C PRO A 32 -5.81 -2.38 -0.93
N LEU A 33 -4.96 -2.11 -1.91
CA LEU A 33 -3.67 -1.49 -1.63
C LEU A 33 -3.88 -0.12 -0.99
N PRO A 34 -3.10 0.25 0.03
CA PRO A 34 -3.11 1.60 0.57
C PRO A 34 -2.82 2.61 -0.53
N GLU A 35 -3.61 3.67 -0.59
CA GLU A 35 -3.35 4.74 -1.54
C GLU A 35 -2.06 5.46 -1.16
N GLY A 36 -1.15 5.61 -2.11
CA GLY A 36 0.14 6.24 -1.90
C GLY A 36 0.45 7.28 -2.96
N PHE A 37 1.21 8.28 -2.58
CA PHE A 37 1.67 9.33 -3.49
C PHE A 37 3.16 9.59 -3.35
N ARG A 38 3.76 10.09 -4.43
CA ARG A 38 5.13 10.60 -4.45
C ARG A 38 5.10 12.09 -4.72
N VAL A 39 5.68 12.87 -3.83
CA VAL A 39 5.89 14.30 -4.04
C VAL A 39 6.77 14.51 -5.27
N ASN A 40 6.30 15.33 -6.21
CA ASN A 40 7.08 15.69 -7.39
C ASN A 40 7.90 16.95 -7.13
N THR A 41 9.10 16.76 -6.59
CA THR A 41 10.01 17.86 -6.22
C THR A 41 10.57 18.65 -7.39
N LEU A 42 10.41 18.17 -8.62
CA LEU A 42 10.73 18.94 -9.83
C LEU A 42 9.74 20.09 -10.09
N LYS A 43 8.52 20.00 -9.53
CA LYS A 43 7.48 21.02 -9.68
C LYS A 43 7.43 21.97 -8.50
N LEU A 44 7.44 21.44 -7.28
CA LEU A 44 7.31 22.21 -6.04
C LEU A 44 8.11 21.54 -4.90
N PRO A 45 8.60 22.31 -3.91
CA PRO A 45 9.22 21.76 -2.71
C PRO A 45 8.30 20.79 -1.96
N GLU A 46 8.91 19.84 -1.24
CA GLU A 46 8.18 18.81 -0.49
C GLU A 46 7.31 19.43 0.60
N GLU A 47 7.90 20.30 1.42
CA GLU A 47 7.26 20.92 2.57
C GLU A 47 5.98 21.68 2.17
N TYR A 48 6.06 22.42 1.07
CA TYR A 48 4.93 23.16 0.51
C TYR A 48 3.77 22.23 0.11
N ILE A 49 4.06 21.13 -0.60
CA ILE A 49 3.02 20.17 -1.00
C ILE A 49 2.36 19.53 0.24
N LEU A 50 3.17 19.13 1.23
CA LEU A 50 2.66 18.48 2.44
C LEU A 50 1.80 19.42 3.29
N GLU A 51 2.21 20.69 3.42
CA GLU A 51 1.42 21.71 4.12
C GLU A 51 0.05 21.89 3.47
N ARG A 52 0.00 22.03 2.14
CA ARG A 52 -1.25 22.14 1.38
C ARG A 52 -2.17 20.94 1.51
N LEU A 53 -1.62 19.73 1.64
CA LEU A 53 -2.41 18.52 1.88
C LEU A 53 -2.99 18.51 3.29
N ARG A 54 -2.24 18.96 4.30
CA ARG A 54 -2.73 19.11 5.68
C ARG A 54 -3.83 20.16 5.79
N GLU A 55 -3.70 21.29 5.09
CA GLU A 55 -4.76 22.31 4.99
C GLU A 55 -6.07 21.76 4.42
N LYS A 56 -5.99 20.71 3.60
CA LYS A 56 -7.14 19.98 3.04
C LYS A 56 -7.62 18.83 3.93
N ASN A 57 -7.16 18.75 5.18
CA ASN A 57 -7.44 17.66 6.11
C ASN A 57 -7.05 16.27 5.56
N THR A 58 -6.04 16.20 4.70
CA THR A 58 -5.50 14.90 4.24
C THR A 58 -4.52 14.37 5.27
N VAL A 59 -4.77 13.17 5.77
CA VAL A 59 -3.88 12.47 6.72
C VAL A 59 -3.00 11.50 5.95
N PHE A 60 -1.70 11.53 6.21
CA PHE A 60 -0.73 10.69 5.54
C PHE A 60 0.49 10.43 6.41
N ARG A 61 1.15 9.30 6.16
CA ARG A 61 2.40 8.92 6.81
C ARG A 61 3.54 8.74 5.81
N LYS A 62 4.75 9.04 6.26
CA LYS A 62 5.98 8.86 5.47
C LYS A 62 6.28 7.36 5.29
N ILE A 63 6.68 6.98 4.09
CA ILE A 63 7.28 5.67 3.85
C ILE A 63 8.78 5.78 4.18
N SER A 64 9.25 4.98 5.13
CA SER A 64 10.63 5.07 5.66
C SER A 64 11.72 4.93 4.61
N TRP A 65 11.51 4.07 3.60
CA TRP A 65 12.47 3.78 2.53
C TRP A 65 12.31 4.68 1.31
N ALA A 66 11.24 5.48 1.20
CA ALA A 66 10.98 6.32 0.03
C ALA A 66 11.17 7.80 0.36
N ARG A 67 12.25 8.42 -0.14
CA ARG A 67 12.62 9.81 0.15
C ARG A 67 11.49 10.82 -0.02
N TYR A 68 10.57 10.61 -0.98
CA TYR A 68 9.43 11.48 -1.26
C TYR A 68 8.09 10.73 -1.29
N GLY A 69 8.05 9.52 -0.71
CA GLY A 69 6.88 8.64 -0.74
C GLY A 69 6.06 8.70 0.54
N TYR A 70 4.74 8.70 0.37
CA TYR A 70 3.75 8.81 1.44
C TYR A 70 2.58 7.87 1.17
N ILE A 71 1.95 7.39 2.25
CA ILE A 71 0.71 6.60 2.21
C ILE A 71 -0.38 7.43 2.87
N LEU A 72 -1.55 7.51 2.24
CA LEU A 72 -2.74 8.10 2.83
C LEU A 72 -3.23 7.21 3.96
N GLU A 73 -3.52 7.83 5.10
CA GLU A 73 -4.21 7.14 6.19
C GLU A 73 -5.70 7.27 5.90
N THR A 74 -6.24 6.25 5.25
CA THR A 74 -7.70 6.09 5.19
C THR A 74 -8.12 5.55 6.54
N GLU A 75 -9.06 6.22 7.23
CA GLU A 75 -9.86 5.52 8.21
C GLU A 75 -10.55 4.37 7.46
N PHE A 76 -10.18 3.13 7.77
CA PHE A 76 -10.96 1.98 7.31
C PHE A 76 -12.32 2.11 7.98
N GLN A 77 -13.32 2.64 7.26
CA GLN A 77 -14.73 2.56 7.65
C GLN A 77 -15.24 1.13 7.43
#